data_AF-A0A151R922-F1
#
_entry.id   AF-A0A151R922-F1
#
_cell.length_a   1.000
_cell.length_b   1.000
_cell.length_c   1.000
_cell.angle_alpha   90.00
_cell.angle_beta   90.00
_cell.angle_gamma   90.00
#
_symmetry.space_group_name_H-M   'P 1'
#
loop_
_entity.id
_entity.type
_entity.pdbx_description
1 polymer ?
#
loop_
_entity_poly.entity_id
_entity_poly.type
_entity_poly.pdbx_seq_one_letter_code
_entity_poly.pdbx_strand_id
1 'polypeptide(L)' 'MQMSMNNQKNIEASIKNFEVQVGQLARQLADMSGGPFSANTKTNPKEYCQAITTRSGKVVGSDVGVSDKNEKNEKE' A
#
# COMPACT_ATOMS: atom_id res chain seq x y z
N MET A 1 -46.86 10.72 -24.36
CA MET A 1 -45.47 10.48 -24.84
C MET A 1 -44.44 11.42 -24.22
N GLN A 2 -44.74 12.71 -23.98
CA GLN A 2 -43.77 13.69 -23.48
C GLN A 2 -43.15 13.37 -22.10
N MET A 3 -43.93 12.82 -21.17
CA MET A 3 -43.43 12.41 -19.84
C MET A 3 -42.40 11.27 -19.90
N SER A 4 -42.55 10.34 -20.83
CA SER A 4 -41.60 9.22 -21.01
C SER A 4 -40.26 9.71 -21.56
N MET A 5 -40.27 10.68 -22.48
CA MET A 5 -39.05 11.30 -23.01
C MET A 5 -38.27 12.07 -21.93
N ASN A 6 -38.96 12.72 -21.00
CA ASN A 6 -38.31 13.44 -19.90
C ASN A 6 -37.69 12.48 -18.87
N ASN A 7 -38.37 11.37 -18.58
CA ASN A 7 -37.83 10.34 -17.69
C ASN A 7 -36.54 9.72 -18.27
N GLN A 8 -36.52 9.43 -19.57
CA GLN A 8 -35.34 8.90 -20.25
C GLN A 8 -34.14 9.85 -20.13
N LYS A 9 -34.35 11.15 -20.35
CA LYS A 9 -33.30 12.16 -20.20
C LYS A 9 -32.77 12.25 -18.76
N ASN A 10 -33.64 12.11 -17.76
CA ASN A 10 -33.24 12.11 -16.36
C ASN A 10 -32.42 10.86 -15.99
N ILE A 11 -32.80 9.70 -16.53
CA ILE A 11 -32.04 8.45 -16.35
C ILE A 11 -30.65 8.59 -16.98
N GLU A 12 -30.56 9.11 -18.21
CA GLU A 12 -29.26 9.36 -18.88
C GLU A 12 -28.38 10.33 -18.09
N ALA A 13 -28.95 11.41 -17.56
CA ALA A 13 -28.23 12.36 -16.71
C ALA A 13 -27.73 11.70 -15.41
N SER A 14 -28.57 10.87 -14.79
CA SER A 14 -28.24 10.15 -13.56
C SER A 14 -27.13 9.13 -13.77
N ILE A 15 -27.15 8.40 -14.90
CA ILE A 15 -26.09 7.46 -15.29
C ILE A 15 -24.77 8.20 -15.50
N LYS A 16 -24.76 9.29 -16.27
CA LYS A 16 -23.54 10.10 -16.47
C LYS A 16 -22.97 10.64 -15.16
N ASN A 17 -23.82 11.10 -14.26
CA ASN A 17 -23.37 11.57 -12.95
C ASN A 17 -22.73 10.44 -12.14
N PHE A 18 -23.30 9.23 -12.22
CA PHE A 18 -22.74 8.05 -11.57
C PHE A 18 -21.39 7.65 -12.16
N GLU A 19 -21.26 7.64 -13.48
CA GLU A 19 -19.98 7.40 -14.18
C GLU A 19 -18.88 8.36 -13.73
N VAL A 20 -19.22 9.65 -13.59
CA VAL A 20 -18.28 10.68 -13.11
C VAL A 20 -17.85 10.40 -11.66
N GLN A 21 -18.79 10.10 -10.76
CA GLN A 21 -18.48 9.84 -9.34
C GLN A 21 -17.61 8.58 -9.18
N VAL A 22 -17.96 7.50 -9.88
CA VAL A 22 -17.16 6.26 -9.87
C VAL A 22 -15.77 6.51 -10.45
N GLY A 23 -15.67 7.29 -11.53
CA GLY A 23 -14.37 7.67 -12.13
C GLY A 23 -13.49 8.48 -11.18
N GLN A 24 -14.07 9.38 -10.38
CA GLN A 24 -13.33 10.15 -9.37
C GLN A 24 -12.83 9.25 -8.23
N LEU A 25 -13.66 8.34 -7.71
CA LEU A 25 -13.27 7.38 -6.68
C LEU A 25 -12.14 6.46 -7.17
N ALA A 26 -12.23 5.98 -8.42
CA ALA A 26 -11.19 5.15 -9.02
C ALA A 26 -9.85 5.89 -9.12
N ARG A 27 -9.85 7.18 -9.46
CA ARG A 27 -8.64 8.03 -9.46
C ARG A 27 -8.07 8.17 -8.06
N GLN A 28 -8.90 8.50 -7.07
CA GLN A 28 -8.46 8.61 -5.67
C GLN A 28 -7.81 7.31 -5.19
N LEU A 29 -8.40 6.15 -5.51
CA LEU A 29 -7.84 4.87 -5.13
C LEU A 29 -6.52 4.54 -5.86
N ALA A 30 -6.39 4.91 -7.13
CA ALA A 30 -5.14 4.76 -7.88
C ALA A 30 -4.04 5.69 -7.34
N ASP A 31 -4.39 6.91 -6.95
CA ASP A 31 -3.47 7.87 -6.33
C ASP A 31 -3.05 7.44 -4.91
N MET A 32 -3.89 6.65 -4.23
CA MET A 32 -3.58 5.99 -2.95
C MET A 32 -2.61 4.78 -3.08
N SER A 33 -2.06 4.51 -4.26
CA SER A 33 -1.10 3.41 -4.49
C SER A 33 0.22 3.53 -3.72
N GLY A 34 0.47 4.65 -3.03
CA GLY A 34 1.39 4.70 -1.90
C GLY A 34 0.75 4.01 -0.69
N GLY A 35 0.97 2.71 -0.53
CA GLY A 35 0.28 1.85 0.44
C GLY A 35 0.17 2.40 1.87
N PRO A 36 -0.68 1.80 2.73
CA PRO A 36 -1.05 2.31 4.07
C PRO A 36 0.15 2.51 5.03
N PHE A 37 1.31 1.99 4.64
CA PHE A 37 2.59 2.24 5.27
C PHE A 37 3.45 3.08 4.34
N SER A 38 3.15 4.38 4.23
CA SER A 38 4.25 5.33 4.05
C SER A 38 5.14 5.10 5.27
N ALA A 39 6.27 4.40 5.08
CA ALA A 39 7.21 4.15 6.16
C ALA A 39 7.64 5.51 6.70
N ASN A 40 6.97 5.98 7.77
CA ASN A 40 7.31 7.21 8.48
C ASN A 40 8.54 6.96 9.35
N THR A 41 9.47 6.18 8.82
CA THR A 41 10.76 5.91 9.42
C THR A 41 11.60 7.14 9.19
N LYS A 42 11.69 7.97 10.23
CA LYS A 42 12.72 9.01 10.29
C LYS A 42 14.04 8.35 10.65
N THR A 43 15.12 8.72 9.98
CA THR A 43 16.47 8.31 10.36
C THR A 43 16.71 8.71 11.82
N ASN A 44 17.10 7.75 12.65
CA ASN A 44 17.45 8.03 14.04
C ASN A 44 18.70 8.92 14.06
N PRO A 45 18.66 10.14 14.63
CA PRO A 45 19.83 11.02 14.68
C PRO A 45 20.98 10.47 15.52
N LYS A 46 20.76 9.38 16.28
CA LYS A 46 21.79 8.61 16.97
C LYS A 46 22.25 7.43 16.10
N GLU A 47 22.80 7.71 14.91
CA GLU A 47 23.23 6.72 13.88
C GLU A 47 24.16 5.60 14.38
N TYR A 48 24.70 5.69 15.60
CA TYR A 48 25.50 4.64 16.21
C TYR A 48 24.65 3.46 16.70
N CYS A 49 24.02 2.76 15.76
CA CYS A 49 23.40 1.48 16.04
C CYS A 49 24.51 0.41 16.00
N GLN A 50 24.91 -0.09 17.17
CA GLN A 50 25.51 -1.42 17.24
C GLN A 50 24.50 -2.40 16.61
N ALA A 51 24.99 -3.31 15.76
CA ALA A 51 24.26 -4.39 15.11
C ALA A 51 22.85 -4.67 15.69
N ILE A 52 21.80 -4.46 14.88
CA ILE A 52 20.42 -4.67 15.35
C ILE A 52 20.02 -6.12 15.12
N THR A 53 19.71 -6.85 16.20
CA THR A 53 19.17 -8.21 16.12
C THR A 53 17.64 -8.17 16.17
N THR A 54 16.98 -8.67 15.11
CA THR A 54 15.52 -8.82 15.08
C THR A 54 15.07 -9.98 15.98
N ARG A 55 13.79 -10.01 16.36
CA ARG A 55 13.19 -11.17 17.07
C ARG A 55 13.35 -12.50 16.32
N SER A 56 13.51 -12.45 14.99
CA SER A 56 13.78 -13.62 14.16
C SER A 56 15.26 -14.01 14.09
N GLY A 57 16.13 -13.35 14.86
CA GLY A 57 17.56 -13.63 14.91
C GLY A 57 18.39 -13.01 13.77
N LYS A 58 17.78 -12.19 12.91
CA LYS A 58 18.51 -11.54 11.81
C LYS A 58 19.24 -10.32 12.33
N VAL A 59 20.51 -10.20 11.99
CA VAL A 59 21.34 -9.04 12.35
C VAL A 59 21.39 -8.07 11.17
N VAL A 60 21.08 -6.79 11.39
CA VAL A 60 21.06 -5.74 10.36
C VAL A 60 21.98 -4.58 10.78
N GLY A 61 22.74 -4.03 9.83
CA GLY A 61 23.62 -2.88 10.05
C GLY A 61 25.07 -3.22 10.45
N SER A 62 25.52 -4.45 10.18
CA SER A 62 26.88 -4.89 10.49
C SER A 62 27.71 -5.02 9.22
N ASP A 63 28.61 -4.06 8.98
CA ASP A 63 29.75 -4.24 8.06
C ASP A 63 30.85 -5.13 8.70
N VAL A 64 30.49 -5.96 9.68
CA VAL A 64 31.37 -6.95 10.31
C VAL A 64 30.71 -8.30 10.16
N GLY A 65 31.28 -9.11 9.27
CA GLY A 65 30.76 -10.38 8.82
C GLY A 65 30.36 -11.30 9.97
N VAL A 66 29.10 -11.75 9.95
CA VAL A 66 28.69 -12.97 10.62
C VAL A 66 28.03 -13.85 9.56
N SER A 67 28.74 -14.91 9.24
CA SER A 67 28.42 -15.90 8.23
C SER A 67 27.01 -16.48 8.41
N ASP A 68 26.26 -16.53 7.32
CA ASP A 68 25.06 -17.36 7.20
C ASP A 68 25.39 -18.80 7.60
N LYS A 69 24.91 -19.22 8.77
CA LYS A 69 24.67 -20.63 9.07
C LYS A 69 23.18 -20.84 9.27
N ASN A 70 22.42 -20.73 8.18
CA ASN A 70 21.15 -21.43 8.07
C ASN A 70 21.46 -22.90 7.72
N GLU A 71 21.83 -23.69 8.73
CA GLU A 71 21.71 -25.14 8.62
C GLU A 71 20.23 -25.50 8.72
N LYS A 72 19.70 -25.98 7.60
CA LYS A 72 18.42 -26.67 7.48
C LYS A 72 18.37 -27.79 8.53
N ASN A 73 17.37 -27.75 9.40
CA ASN A 73 16.88 -28.97 10.03
C ASN A 73 15.46 -29.22 9.51
N GLU A 74 15.42 -29.96 8.41
CA GLU A 74 14.32 -30.81 8.01
C GLU A 74 14.54 -32.18 8.68
N LYS A 75 13.44 -32.89 8.99
CA LYS A 75 13.27 -34.17 9.74
C LYS A 75 12.78 -33.92 11.17
N GLU A 76 11.65 -34.44 11.63
CA GLU A 76 10.72 -35.50 11.17
C GLU A 76 9.31 -35.18 11.71
#